data_AF-A0A6L7XIK6-F1
#
_entry.id   AF-A0A6L7XIK6-F1
#
_cell.length_a   1.000
_cell.length_b   1.000
_cell.length_c   1.000
_cell.angle_alpha   90.00
_cell.angle_beta   90.00
_cell.angle_gamma   90.00
#
_symmetry.space_group_name_H-M   'P 1'
#
loop_
_entity.id
_entity.type
_entity.pdbx_description
1 polymer ?
#
loop_
_entity_poly.entity_id
_entity_poly.type
_entity_poly.pdbx_seq_one_letter_code
_entity_poly.pdbx_strand_id
1 'polypeptide(L)'
;MAAAFLRAYRKTRAYIHSSPAEEIAAAENSYFPAIDEAVLARCIRTYQALGCWTPHIEITRAAYEATLDIFAYNGLITTRHPYEAICTLPPAK
;
A
#
# COMPACT_ATOMS: atom_id res chain seq x y z
N MET A 1 11.77 16.33 -4.17
CA MET A 1 11.72 14.85 -4.29
C MET A 1 10.36 14.27 -3.88
N ALA A 2 9.85 14.55 -2.67
CA ALA A 2 8.59 13.99 -2.17
C ALA A 2 7.36 14.22 -3.08
N ALA A 3 7.15 15.45 -3.57
CA ALA A 3 6.01 15.75 -4.45
C ALA A 3 6.04 14.93 -5.76
N ALA A 4 7.22 14.75 -6.37
CA ALA A 4 7.36 13.97 -7.60
C ALA A 4 7.09 12.48 -7.36
N PHE A 5 7.65 11.91 -6.29
CA PHE A 5 7.39 10.53 -5.89
C PHE A 5 5.90 10.28 -5.63
N LEU A 6 5.26 11.14 -4.83
CA LEU A 6 3.83 11.03 -4.52
C LEU A 6 2.95 11.18 -5.76
N ARG A 7 3.35 12.02 -6.73
CA ARG A 7 2.66 12.12 -8.03
C ARG A 7 2.70 10.80 -8.80
N ALA A 8 3.86 10.13 -8.84
CA ALA A 8 4.00 8.82 -9.48
C ALA A 8 3.21 7.76 -8.70
N TYR A 9 3.36 7.71 -7.37
CA TYR A 9 2.68 6.75 -6.51
C TYR A 9 1.15 6.83 -6.62
N ARG A 10 0.56 8.03 -6.67
CA ARG A 10 -0.89 8.20 -6.91
C ARG A 10 -1.33 7.60 -8.25
N LYS A 11 -0.54 7.81 -9.32
CA LYS A 11 -0.84 7.22 -10.64
C LYS A 11 -0.75 5.71 -10.59
N THR A 12 0.26 5.16 -9.91
CA THR A 12 0.43 3.72 -9.74
C THR A 12 -0.71 3.09 -8.94
N ARG A 13 -1.20 3.74 -7.87
CA ARG A 13 -2.38 3.25 -7.11
C ARG A 13 -3.63 3.17 -7.98
N ALA A 14 -3.88 4.20 -8.81
CA ALA A 14 -4.97 4.18 -9.76
C ALA A 14 -4.80 3.05 -10.79
N TYR A 15 -3.60 2.92 -11.36
CA TYR A 15 -3.23 1.87 -12.30
C TYR A 15 -3.47 0.46 -11.74
N ILE A 16 -2.95 0.17 -10.55
CA ILE A 16 -3.10 -1.15 -9.89
C ILE A 16 -4.58 -1.49 -9.66
N HIS A 17 -5.42 -0.49 -9.38
CA HIS A 17 -6.85 -0.71 -9.16
C HIS A 17 -7.62 -0.92 -10.48
N SER A 18 -7.24 -0.26 -11.57
CA SER A 18 -7.99 -0.28 -12.83
C SER A 18 -7.52 -1.32 -13.85
N SER A 19 -6.28 -1.80 -13.72
CA SER A 19 -5.68 -2.71 -14.70
C SER A 19 -5.91 -4.19 -14.36
N PRO A 20 -5.94 -5.08 -15.36
CA PRO A 20 -5.95 -6.52 -15.15
C PRO A 20 -4.72 -6.98 -14.37
N ALA A 21 -4.89 -8.00 -13.52
CA ALA A 21 -3.81 -8.53 -12.68
C ALA A 21 -2.63 -9.08 -13.50
N GLU A 22 -2.91 -9.61 -14.69
CA GLU A 22 -1.92 -10.12 -15.64
C GLU A 22 -1.02 -9.02 -16.18
N GLU A 23 -1.59 -7.84 -16.46
CA GLU A 23 -0.81 -6.69 -16.94
C GLU A 23 0.15 -6.19 -15.85
N ILE A 24 -0.33 -6.14 -14.61
CA ILE A 24 0.48 -5.75 -13.45
C ILE A 24 1.58 -6.80 -13.20
N ALA A 25 1.25 -8.10 -13.28
CA ALA A 25 2.20 -9.19 -13.12
C ALA A 25 3.33 -9.10 -14.15
N ALA A 26 3.00 -8.90 -15.43
CA ALA A 26 3.98 -8.74 -16.49
C ALA A 26 4.89 -7.52 -16.26
N ALA A 27 4.33 -6.41 -15.77
CA ALA A 27 5.09 -5.20 -15.48
C ALA A 27 6.11 -5.36 -14.34
N GLU A 28 5.82 -6.20 -13.35
CA GLU A 28 6.69 -6.41 -12.18
C GLU A 28 7.43 -7.75 -12.16
N ASN A 29 7.20 -8.64 -13.12
CA ASN A 29 7.76 -10.00 -13.19
C ASN A 29 9.29 -10.03 -13.02
N SER A 30 10.01 -9.07 -13.62
CA SER A 30 11.46 -8.97 -13.50
C SER A 30 11.97 -8.78 -12.06
N TYR A 31 11.14 -8.26 -11.15
CA TYR A 31 11.46 -8.13 -9.73
C TYR A 31 11.21 -9.43 -8.94
N PHE A 32 10.52 -10.41 -9.53
CA PHE A 32 10.14 -11.68 -8.91
C PHE A 32 10.63 -12.89 -9.72
N PRO A 33 11.94 -13.03 -10.00
CA PRO A 33 12.46 -14.05 -10.94
C PRO A 33 12.24 -15.50 -10.49
N ALA A 34 11.91 -15.73 -9.22
CA ALA A 34 11.62 -17.05 -8.66
C ALA A 34 10.12 -17.37 -8.60
N ILE A 35 9.25 -16.46 -9.06
CA ILE A 35 7.80 -16.61 -9.02
C ILE A 35 7.28 -16.77 -10.45
N ASP A 36 6.51 -17.81 -10.68
CA ASP A 36 5.80 -17.98 -11.96
C ASP A 36 4.81 -16.82 -12.18
N GLU A 37 4.79 -16.26 -13.38
CA GLU A 37 4.00 -15.06 -13.70
C GLU A 37 2.50 -15.29 -13.49
N ALA A 38 1.98 -16.50 -13.76
CA ALA A 38 0.56 -16.80 -13.53
C ALA A 38 0.25 -16.95 -12.03
N VAL A 39 1.20 -17.39 -11.22
CA VAL A 39 1.09 -17.35 -9.75
C VAL A 39 1.07 -15.90 -9.26
N LEU A 40 1.93 -15.04 -9.80
CA LEU A 40 1.98 -13.62 -9.47
C LEU A 40 0.67 -12.90 -9.83
N ALA A 41 0.15 -13.11 -11.05
CA ALA A 41 -1.14 -12.56 -11.49
C ALA A 41 -2.31 -13.03 -10.59
N ARG A 42 -2.31 -14.30 -10.17
CA ARG A 42 -3.33 -14.80 -9.23
C ARG A 42 -3.24 -14.10 -7.87
N CYS A 43 -2.02 -13.90 -7.35
CA CYS A 43 -1.78 -13.16 -6.12
C CYS A 43 -2.32 -11.73 -6.22
N ILE A 44 -1.94 -11.00 -7.26
CA ILE A 44 -2.39 -9.62 -7.52
C ILE A 44 -3.92 -9.54 -7.56
N ARG A 45 -4.58 -10.47 -8.27
CA ARG A 45 -6.05 -10.51 -8.35
C ARG A 45 -6.68 -10.70 -6.98
N THR A 46 -6.11 -11.55 -6.13
CA THR A 46 -6.57 -11.73 -4.75
C THR A 46 -6.48 -10.43 -3.96
N TYR A 47 -5.35 -9.72 -4.02
CA TYR A 47 -5.19 -8.42 -3.34
C TYR A 47 -6.11 -7.32 -3.88
N GLN A 48 -6.39 -7.31 -5.18
CA GLN A 48 -7.41 -6.43 -5.77
C GLN A 48 -8.80 -6.72 -5.16
N ALA A 49 -9.21 -7.99 -5.11
CA ALA A 49 -10.50 -8.40 -4.56
C ALA A 49 -10.64 -8.11 -3.06
N LEU A 50 -9.55 -8.20 -2.30
CA LEU A 50 -9.51 -7.84 -0.87
C LEU A 50 -9.61 -6.33 -0.61
N GLY A 51 -9.45 -5.49 -1.64
CA GLY A 51 -9.50 -4.04 -1.49
C GLY A 51 -8.26 -3.43 -0.84
N CYS A 52 -7.12 -4.12 -0.88
CA CYS A 52 -5.86 -3.64 -0.26
C CYS A 52 -5.31 -2.37 -0.93
N TRP A 53 -5.72 -2.09 -2.17
CA TRP A 53 -5.14 -1.03 -3.01
C TRP A 53 -6.12 0.09 -3.36
N THR A 54 -6.76 0.65 -2.33
CA THR A 54 -7.64 1.83 -2.43
C THR A 54 -6.93 3.08 -3.06
N PRO A 55 -7.65 3.99 -3.72
CA PRO A 55 -7.02 5.15 -4.39
C PRO A 55 -6.41 6.21 -3.45
N HIS A 56 -6.84 6.27 -2.19
CA HIS A 56 -6.29 7.19 -1.21
C HIS A 56 -4.89 6.73 -0.77
N ILE A 57 -4.03 7.68 -0.42
CA ILE A 57 -2.59 7.40 -0.18
C ILE A 57 -2.07 7.99 1.13
N GLU A 58 -2.89 8.79 1.79
CA GLU A 58 -2.68 9.19 3.17
C GLU A 58 -2.86 7.98 4.09
N ILE A 59 -2.00 7.89 5.10
CA ILE A 59 -2.27 7.05 6.26
C ILE A 59 -3.29 7.84 7.07
N THR A 60 -4.51 7.32 7.21
CA THR A 60 -5.52 8.04 8.00
C THR A 60 -5.19 7.92 9.50
N ARG A 61 -5.51 8.96 10.28
CA ARG A 61 -5.35 8.90 11.75
C ARG A 61 -6.13 7.73 12.35
N ALA A 62 -7.33 7.47 11.86
CA ALA A 62 -8.15 6.36 12.33
C ALA A 62 -7.47 5.00 12.10
N ALA A 63 -6.91 4.77 10.90
CA ALA A 63 -6.19 3.52 10.62
C ALA A 63 -4.91 3.38 11.45
N TYR A 64 -4.20 4.49 11.68
CA TYR A 64 -3.01 4.52 12.53
C TYR A 64 -3.34 4.14 13.98
N GLU A 65 -4.35 4.79 14.59
CA GLU A 65 -4.75 4.48 15.97
C GLU A 65 -5.27 3.05 16.13
N ALA A 66 -6.06 2.56 15.17
CA ALA A 66 -6.52 1.16 15.17
C ALA A 66 -5.34 0.17 15.12
N THR A 67 -4.28 0.49 14.36
CA THR A 67 -3.06 -0.33 14.32
C THR A 67 -2.32 -0.33 15.65
N LEU A 68 -2.20 0.85 16.28
CA LEU A 68 -1.61 0.96 17.62
C LEU A 68 -2.42 0.18 18.67
N ASP A 69 -3.74 0.15 18.57
CA ASP A 69 -4.60 -0.63 19.47
C ASP A 69 -4.33 -2.12 19.35
N ILE A 70 -4.24 -2.65 18.12
CA ILE A 70 -3.89 -4.05 17.87
C ILE A 70 -2.50 -4.37 18.46
N PHE A 71 -1.51 -3.51 18.22
CA PHE A 71 -0.14 -3.76 18.68
C PHE A 71 -0.02 -3.66 20.21
N ALA A 72 -0.70 -2.71 20.84
CA ALA A 72 -0.72 -2.57 22.29
C ALA A 72 -1.43 -3.76 22.95
N TYR A 73 -2.57 -4.20 22.39
CA TYR A 73 -3.30 -5.38 22.88
C TYR A 73 -2.43 -6.64 22.87
N ASN A 74 -1.62 -6.82 21.82
CA ASN A 74 -0.71 -7.96 21.69
C ASN A 74 0.65 -7.76 22.41
N GLY A 75 0.86 -6.65 23.13
CA GLY A 75 2.12 -6.36 23.81
C GLY A 75 3.33 -6.15 22.87
N LEU A 76 3.09 -5.83 21.60
CA LEU A 76 4.12 -5.66 20.57
C LEU A 76 4.78 -4.27 20.60
N ILE A 77 4.18 -3.32 21.31
CA ILE A 77 4.73 -1.98 21.52
C ILE A 77 4.73 -1.63 23.00
N THR A 78 5.79 -0.96 23.45
CA THR A 78 5.92 -0.43 24.81
C THR A 78 5.56 1.06 24.89
N THR A 79 5.39 1.72 23.74
CA THR A 79 5.12 3.16 23.65
C THR A 79 4.23 3.45 22.45
N ARG A 80 3.27 4.36 22.64
CA ARG A 80 2.41 4.87 21.56
C ARG A 80 2.94 6.21 21.08
N HIS A 81 3.50 6.24 19.87
CA HIS A 81 3.93 7.50 19.27
C HIS A 81 2.72 8.25 18.69
N PRO A 82 2.61 9.57 18.89
CA PRO A 82 1.52 10.35 18.33
C PRO A 82 1.60 10.35 16.79
N TYR A 83 0.44 10.37 16.14
CA TYR A 83 0.33 10.35 14.68
C TYR A 83 1.22 11.39 14.00
N GLU A 84 1.27 12.61 14.52
CA GLU A 84 2.01 13.76 13.95
C GLU A 84 3.53 13.58 13.99
N ALA A 85 4.03 12.72 14.87
CA ALA A 85 5.47 12.41 14.94
C ALA A 85 5.90 11.40 13.86
N ILE A 86 4.96 10.63 13.31
CA ILE A 86 5.23 9.50 12.41
C ILE A 86 4.72 9.77 11.00
N CYS A 87 3.54 10.37 10.89
CA CYS A 87 2.83 10.53 9.64
C CYS A 87 2.77 12.00 9.22
N THR A 88 2.99 12.25 7.93
CA THR A 88 2.73 13.53 7.28
C THR A 88 1.67 13.35 6.20
N LEU A 89 0.84 14.38 5.99
CA LEU A 89 -0.05 14.38 4.85
C LEU A 89 0.76 14.37 3.54
N PRO A 90 0.26 13.67 2.50
CA PRO A 90 0.82 13.79 1.16
C PRO A 90 0.92 15.25 0.73
N PRO A 91 1.99 15.66 0.02
CA PRO A 91 2.09 17.00 -0.55
C PRO A 91 0.86 17.33 -1.38
N ALA A 92 0.42 18.59 -1.30
CA ALA A 92 -0.62 19.12 -2.17
C ALA A 92 -0.26 18.85 -3.64
N LYS A 93 -1.30 18.61 -4.45
CA LYS A 93 -1.14 18.36 -5.88
C LYS A 93 -0.55 19.57 -6.59
#